data_AF-A0A4V2VL02-F1
#
_entry.id   AF-A0A4V2VL02-F1
#
_cell.length_a   1.000
_cell.length_b   1.000
_cell.length_c   1.000
_cell.angle_alpha   90.00
_cell.angle_beta   90.00
_cell.angle_gamma   90.00
#
_symmetry.space_group_name_H-M   'P 1'
#
loop_
_entity.id
_entity.type
_entity.pdbx_description
1 polymer ?
#
loop_
_entity_poly.entity_id
_entity_poly.type
_entity_poly.pdbx_seq_one_letter_code
_entity_poly.pdbx_strand_id
1 'polypeptide(L)'
;MTGEAFENERGIATPRPERIDLPAVPPLPDVAGISSDEASTTFSRFRSNLSRFRTNLSEHRTDLSEFRTDLSQHRTGLSENRTEMSMRRTGMSFHRTRMSADRTLMSEIRTALSLIGFGFTIYQAFAKLHEAGVIGQSQTPRNFGVALIVLGILLLFGGIARHVQFALELRASRTSMTGDGLIHGETVFPVSLTLVVAVLLAILGIAAVLGIVFNISGMN
;
A
#
# COMPACT_ATOMS: atom_id res chain seq x y z
N MET A 1 -3.32 -4.56 -39.16
CA MET A 1 -2.47 -3.42 -38.76
C MET A 1 -2.75 -3.11 -37.31
N THR A 2 -1.82 -3.43 -36.41
CA THR A 2 -1.62 -2.94 -35.02
C THR A 2 -1.01 -4.07 -34.17
N GLY A 3 0.12 -4.60 -34.62
CA GLY A 3 0.88 -5.63 -33.92
C GLY A 3 2.39 -5.36 -33.90
N GLU A 4 2.83 -4.17 -34.33
CA GLU A 4 4.27 -3.87 -34.51
C GLU A 4 4.80 -2.72 -33.65
N ALA A 5 3.99 -2.18 -32.73
CA ALA A 5 4.42 -1.07 -31.87
C ALA A 5 4.94 -1.51 -30.49
N PHE A 6 4.96 -2.80 -30.17
CA PHE A 6 5.29 -3.30 -28.82
C PHE A 6 6.63 -4.03 -28.70
N GLU A 7 7.47 -4.03 -29.75
CA GLU A 7 8.72 -4.81 -29.73
C GLU A 7 10.00 -3.95 -29.62
N ASN A 8 9.89 -2.65 -29.30
CA ASN A 8 11.04 -1.74 -29.26
C ASN A 8 11.39 -1.12 -27.89
N GLU A 9 11.03 -1.74 -26.77
CA GLU A 9 11.45 -1.24 -25.44
C GLU A 9 11.76 -2.37 -24.45
N ARG A 10 12.53 -3.38 -24.88
CA ARG A 10 13.38 -4.07 -23.91
C ARG A 10 14.40 -3.04 -23.46
N GLY A 11 14.25 -2.50 -22.25
CA GLY A 11 15.14 -1.55 -21.59
C GLY A 11 16.55 -2.08 -21.35
N ILE A 12 17.20 -2.52 -22.43
CA ILE A 12 18.60 -2.89 -22.50
C ILE A 12 19.31 -1.57 -22.68
N ALA A 13 19.92 -1.07 -21.60
CA ALA A 13 20.87 0.03 -21.70
C ALA A 13 21.81 -0.25 -22.88
N THR A 14 22.10 0.77 -23.69
CA THR A 14 23.05 0.67 -24.80
C THR A 14 24.28 -0.13 -24.35
N PRO A 15 24.75 -1.13 -25.12
CA PRO A 15 25.87 -1.95 -24.68
C PRO A 15 27.07 -1.05 -24.41
N ARG A 16 27.76 -1.29 -23.30
CA ARG A 16 28.96 -0.52 -22.96
C ARG A 16 29.91 -0.54 -24.17
N PRO A 17 30.40 0.63 -24.64
CA PRO A 17 31.35 0.65 -25.75
C PRO A 17 32.58 -0.18 -25.38
N GLU A 18 33.14 -0.87 -26.38
CA GLU A 18 34.27 -1.76 -26.17
C GLU A 18 35.45 -0.99 -25.57
N ARG A 19 36.14 -1.62 -24.62
CA ARG A 19 37.31 -1.02 -23.99
C ARG A 19 38.43 -1.00 -25.03
N ILE A 20 38.73 0.18 -25.57
CA ILE A 20 39.87 0.34 -26.46
C ILE A 20 41.17 0.28 -25.66
N ASP A 21 42.15 -0.46 -26.16
CA ASP A 21 43.53 -0.27 -25.73
C ASP A 21 44.02 1.04 -26.32
N LEU A 22 44.34 2.00 -25.46
CA LEU A 22 44.83 3.31 -25.88
C LEU A 22 46.15 3.10 -26.64
N PRO A 23 46.23 3.43 -27.95
CA PRO A 23 47.48 3.27 -28.67
C PRO A 23 48.53 4.17 -28.04
N ALA A 24 49.77 3.67 -27.93
CA ALA A 24 50.89 4.48 -27.47
C ALA A 24 51.02 5.72 -28.37
N VAL A 25 51.30 6.88 -27.77
CA VAL A 25 51.52 8.12 -28.52
C VAL A 25 52.63 7.86 -29.54
N PRO A 26 52.43 8.15 -30.83
CA PRO A 26 53.44 7.91 -31.85
C PRO A 26 54.74 8.67 -31.48
N PRO A 27 55.92 8.02 -31.53
CA PRO A 27 57.18 8.69 -31.25
C PRO A 27 57.43 9.78 -32.30
N LEU A 28 58.13 10.85 -31.91
CA LEU A 28 58.51 11.91 -32.84
C LEU A 28 59.39 11.33 -33.96
N PRO A 29 59.16 11.73 -35.23
CA PRO A 29 60.00 11.26 -36.32
C PRO A 29 61.43 11.79 -36.15
N ASP A 30 62.41 10.89 -36.22
CA ASP A 30 63.82 11.28 -36.31
C ASP A 30 64.10 11.73 -37.74
N VAL A 31 64.49 12.99 -37.88
CA VAL A 31 64.78 13.65 -39.15
C VAL A 31 66.25 14.08 -39.24
N ALA A 32 67.10 13.58 -38.35
CA ALA A 32 68.53 13.87 -38.40
C ALA A 32 69.16 13.24 -39.65
N GLY A 33 69.69 14.06 -40.55
CA GLY A 33 70.48 13.61 -41.72
C GLY A 33 69.70 13.37 -43.02
N ILE A 34 68.40 13.70 -43.09
CA ILE A 34 67.60 13.62 -44.33
C ILE A 34 67.45 14.99 -45.02
N SER A 35 67.11 14.99 -46.31
CA SER A 35 66.91 16.23 -47.09
C SER A 35 65.69 17.03 -46.59
N SER A 36 65.69 18.35 -46.80
CA SER A 36 64.59 19.23 -46.33
C SER A 36 63.21 18.83 -46.87
N ASP A 37 63.17 18.32 -48.10
CA ASP A 37 61.92 17.88 -48.76
C ASP A 37 61.40 16.57 -48.15
N GLU A 38 62.31 15.62 -47.86
CA GLU A 38 61.98 14.37 -47.17
C GLU A 38 61.56 14.60 -45.71
N ALA A 39 62.20 15.53 -45.01
CA ALA A 39 61.81 15.95 -43.65
C ALA A 39 60.39 16.54 -43.65
N SER A 40 60.07 17.40 -44.62
CA SER A 40 58.76 18.04 -44.74
C SER A 40 57.63 17.04 -45.00
N THR A 41 57.86 16.06 -45.88
CA THR A 41 56.87 15.00 -46.14
C THR A 41 56.68 14.08 -44.93
N THR A 42 57.76 13.78 -44.19
CA THR A 42 57.72 12.97 -42.97
C THR A 42 56.93 13.65 -41.86
N PHE A 43 57.17 14.94 -41.59
CA PHE A 43 56.38 15.71 -40.63
C PHE A 43 54.91 15.85 -41.06
N SER A 44 54.64 16.02 -42.35
CA SER A 44 53.27 16.12 -42.88
C SER A 44 52.48 14.83 -42.66
N ARG A 45 53.11 13.67 -42.88
CA ARG A 45 52.51 12.36 -42.57
C ARG A 45 52.30 12.17 -41.07
N PHE A 46 53.29 12.52 -40.25
CA PHE A 46 53.19 12.44 -38.79
C PHE A 46 52.03 13.29 -38.25
N ARG A 47 51.90 14.55 -38.71
CA ARG A 47 50.80 15.44 -38.34
C ARG A 47 49.44 14.87 -38.75
N SER A 48 49.35 14.27 -39.93
CA SER A 48 48.12 13.63 -40.42
C SER A 48 47.73 12.42 -39.56
N ASN A 49 48.70 11.59 -39.19
CA ASN A 49 48.49 10.44 -38.29
C ASN A 49 48.05 10.89 -36.89
N LEU A 50 48.70 11.93 -36.34
CA LEU A 50 48.32 12.50 -35.05
C LEU A 50 46.90 13.10 -35.08
N SER A 51 46.51 13.72 -36.20
CA SER A 51 45.14 14.23 -36.40
C SER A 51 44.13 13.09 -36.35
N ARG A 52 44.38 11.98 -37.06
CA ARG A 52 43.51 10.79 -37.03
C ARG A 52 43.42 10.17 -35.63
N PHE A 53 44.55 10.06 -34.93
CA PHE A 53 44.60 9.57 -33.54
C PHE A 53 43.74 10.43 -32.60
N ARG A 54 43.81 11.76 -32.72
CA ARG A 54 42.96 12.68 -31.93
C ARG A 54 41.49 12.53 -32.26
N THR A 55 41.12 12.34 -33.52
CA THR A 55 39.74 12.11 -33.94
C THR A 55 39.19 10.82 -33.31
N ASN A 56 39.91 9.70 -33.43
CA ASN A 56 39.48 8.42 -32.87
C ASN A 56 39.31 8.48 -31.34
N LEU A 57 40.22 9.14 -30.61
CA LEU A 57 40.07 9.34 -29.17
C LEU A 57 38.88 10.26 -28.82
N SER A 58 38.54 11.22 -29.68
CA SER A 58 37.42 12.12 -29.48
C SER A 58 36.08 11.41 -29.73
N GLU A 59 36.02 10.55 -30.74
CA GLU A 59 34.90 9.66 -31.01
C GLU A 59 34.65 8.73 -29.82
N HIS A 60 35.67 8.01 -29.35
CA HIS A 60 35.52 7.13 -28.17
C HIS A 60 35.08 7.88 -26.89
N ARG A 61 35.53 9.13 -26.70
CA ARG A 61 35.05 9.97 -25.58
C ARG A 61 33.58 10.35 -25.73
N THR A 62 33.12 10.54 -26.96
CA THR A 62 31.73 10.86 -27.27
C THR A 62 30.87 9.64 -26.97
N ASP A 63 31.24 8.45 -27.46
CA ASP A 63 30.55 7.18 -27.20
C ASP A 63 30.41 6.90 -25.69
N LEU A 64 31.50 7.11 -24.91
CA LEU A 64 31.44 6.96 -23.46
C LEU A 64 30.54 8.01 -22.79
N SER A 65 30.44 9.21 -23.34
CA SER A 65 29.59 10.27 -22.78
C SER A 65 28.11 9.99 -23.04
N GLU A 66 27.78 9.49 -24.23
CA GLU A 66 26.44 9.03 -24.59
C GLU A 66 26.02 7.84 -23.70
N PHE A 67 26.86 6.81 -23.61
CA PHE A 67 26.60 5.65 -22.74
C PHE A 67 26.36 6.04 -21.27
N ARG A 68 27.12 7.01 -20.74
CA ARG A 68 26.90 7.51 -19.36
C ARG A 68 25.58 8.25 -19.22
N THR A 69 25.15 8.96 -20.25
CA THR A 69 23.87 9.69 -20.28
C THR A 69 22.71 8.71 -20.29
N ASP A 70 22.76 7.68 -21.14
CA ASP A 70 21.75 6.62 -21.22
C ASP A 70 21.62 5.87 -19.89
N LEU A 71 22.76 5.51 -19.28
CA LEU A 71 22.77 4.86 -17.96
C LEU A 71 22.14 5.78 -16.90
N SER A 72 22.44 7.08 -16.93
CA SER A 72 21.85 8.05 -16.00
C SER A 72 20.33 8.12 -16.16
N GLN A 73 19.82 8.20 -17.38
CA GLN A 73 18.38 8.22 -17.67
C GLN A 73 17.71 6.92 -17.21
N HIS A 74 18.32 5.77 -17.55
CA HIS A 74 17.81 4.47 -17.13
C HIS A 74 17.76 4.34 -15.61
N ARG A 75 18.79 4.81 -14.90
CA ARG A 75 18.80 4.83 -13.43
C ARG A 75 17.69 5.71 -12.86
N THR A 76 17.43 6.87 -13.46
CA THR A 76 16.32 7.74 -13.06
C THR A 76 14.97 7.06 -13.25
N GLY A 77 14.72 6.46 -14.42
CA GLY A 77 13.47 5.73 -14.69
C GLY A 77 13.27 4.54 -13.73
N LEU A 78 14.33 3.79 -13.41
CA LEU A 78 14.26 2.73 -12.40
C LEU A 78 13.95 3.28 -11.00
N SER A 79 14.51 4.43 -10.63
CA SER A 79 14.21 5.09 -9.34
C SER A 79 12.75 5.53 -9.26
N GLU A 80 12.22 6.14 -10.32
CA GLU A 80 10.81 6.55 -10.40
C GLU A 80 9.87 5.34 -10.27
N ASN A 81 10.16 4.26 -10.99
CA ASN A 81 9.37 3.03 -10.92
C ASN A 81 9.41 2.41 -9.51
N ARG A 82 10.56 2.41 -8.83
CA ARG A 82 10.66 1.95 -7.43
C ARG A 82 9.81 2.80 -6.48
N THR A 83 9.79 4.12 -6.66
CA THR A 83 8.96 5.03 -5.88
C THR A 83 7.49 4.72 -6.12
N GLU A 84 7.07 4.58 -7.37
CA GLU A 84 5.71 4.21 -7.77
C GLU A 84 5.25 2.90 -7.13
N MET A 85 6.08 1.85 -7.23
CA MET A 85 5.78 0.55 -6.63
C MET A 85 5.72 0.61 -5.10
N SER A 86 6.55 1.44 -4.48
CA SER A 86 6.51 1.70 -3.03
C SER A 86 5.20 2.36 -2.62
N MET A 87 4.75 3.40 -3.34
CA MET A 87 3.47 4.06 -3.08
C MET A 87 2.29 3.10 -3.22
N ARG A 88 2.26 2.26 -4.27
CA ARG A 88 1.24 1.23 -4.46
C ARG A 88 1.21 0.20 -3.32
N ARG A 89 2.39 -0.23 -2.86
CA ARG A 89 2.52 -1.17 -1.74
C ARG A 89 1.96 -0.59 -0.45
N THR A 90 2.24 0.69 -0.18
CA THR A 90 1.68 1.43 0.95
C THR A 90 0.15 1.53 0.83
N GLY A 91 -0.38 1.89 -0.34
CA GLY A 91 -1.82 1.89 -0.60
C GLY A 91 -2.50 0.54 -0.33
N MET A 92 -1.90 -0.57 -0.77
CA MET A 92 -2.39 -1.92 -0.48
C MET A 92 -2.31 -2.29 1.01
N SER A 93 -1.31 -1.80 1.74
CA SER A 93 -1.19 -1.99 3.19
C SER A 93 -2.42 -1.43 3.91
N PHE A 94 -2.83 -0.20 3.60
CA PHE A 94 -4.04 0.42 4.15
C PHE A 94 -5.29 -0.43 3.91
N HIS A 95 -5.44 -1.00 2.71
CA HIS A 95 -6.56 -1.88 2.40
C HIS A 95 -6.57 -3.15 3.28
N ARG A 96 -5.40 -3.75 3.52
CA ARG A 96 -5.25 -4.92 4.41
C ARG A 96 -5.57 -4.57 5.85
N THR A 97 -5.06 -3.45 6.37
CA THR A 97 -5.33 -3.00 7.75
C THR A 97 -6.83 -2.78 7.96
N ARG A 98 -7.53 -2.18 6.98
CA ARG A 98 -9.00 -2.07 7.03
C ARG A 98 -9.70 -3.42 7.07
N MET A 99 -9.33 -4.37 6.19
CA MET A 99 -9.93 -5.71 6.20
C MET A 99 -9.71 -6.43 7.54
N SER A 100 -8.57 -6.22 8.20
CA SER A 100 -8.33 -6.73 9.54
C SER A 100 -9.28 -6.12 10.57
N ALA A 101 -9.50 -4.80 10.53
CA ALA A 101 -10.46 -4.14 11.42
C ALA A 101 -11.90 -4.64 11.20
N ASP A 102 -12.32 -4.85 9.94
CA ASP A 102 -13.63 -5.42 9.62
C ASP A 102 -13.78 -6.86 10.17
N ARG A 103 -12.72 -7.68 10.14
CA ARG A 103 -12.73 -9.02 10.74
C ARG A 103 -12.86 -8.96 12.26
N THR A 104 -12.17 -8.03 12.91
CA THR A 104 -12.31 -7.82 14.36
C THR A 104 -13.75 -7.42 14.70
N LEU A 105 -14.33 -6.48 13.96
CA LEU A 105 -15.72 -6.08 14.15
C LEU A 105 -16.69 -7.27 13.95
N MET A 106 -16.47 -8.10 12.94
CA MET A 106 -17.26 -9.31 12.71
C MET A 106 -17.18 -10.30 13.90
N SER A 107 -15.99 -10.44 14.50
CA SER A 107 -15.78 -11.26 15.68
C SER A 107 -16.52 -10.69 16.91
N GLU A 108 -16.43 -9.37 17.11
CA GLU A 108 -17.13 -8.66 18.18
C GLU A 108 -18.66 -8.81 18.04
N ILE A 109 -19.20 -8.64 16.83
CA ILE A 109 -20.63 -8.85 16.51
C ILE A 109 -21.06 -10.26 16.92
N ARG A 110 -20.27 -11.28 16.57
CA ARG A 110 -20.61 -12.68 16.91
C ARG A 110 -20.68 -12.89 18.42
N THR A 111 -19.69 -12.39 19.15
CA THR A 111 -19.65 -12.49 20.62
C THR A 111 -20.84 -11.77 21.25
N ALA A 112 -21.14 -10.56 20.78
CA ALA A 112 -22.29 -9.78 21.25
C ALA A 112 -23.62 -10.50 20.98
N LEU A 113 -23.82 -11.01 19.76
CA LEU A 113 -25.02 -11.76 19.40
C LEU A 113 -25.22 -13.02 20.25
N SER A 114 -24.14 -13.76 20.52
CA SER A 114 -24.20 -14.93 21.39
C SER A 114 -24.63 -14.56 22.82
N LEU A 115 -24.08 -13.48 23.39
CA LEU A 115 -24.47 -13.00 24.71
C LEU A 115 -25.92 -12.52 24.76
N ILE A 116 -26.36 -11.78 23.75
CA ILE A 116 -27.75 -11.30 23.64
C ILE A 116 -28.71 -12.47 23.50
N GLY A 117 -28.45 -13.40 22.57
CA GLY A 117 -29.31 -14.55 22.32
C GLY A 117 -29.38 -15.50 23.52
N PHE A 118 -28.24 -15.75 24.18
CA PHE A 118 -28.18 -16.56 25.38
C PHE A 118 -28.89 -15.88 26.56
N GLY A 119 -28.65 -14.58 26.78
CA GLY A 119 -29.33 -13.79 27.80
C GLY A 119 -30.86 -13.76 27.61
N PHE A 120 -31.33 -13.64 26.37
CA PHE A 120 -32.75 -13.70 26.03
C PHE A 120 -33.36 -15.08 26.29
N THR A 121 -32.64 -16.15 25.95
CA THR A 121 -33.09 -17.52 26.21
C THR A 121 -33.23 -17.79 27.71
N ILE A 122 -32.24 -17.38 28.51
CA ILE A 122 -32.28 -17.46 29.98
C ILE A 122 -33.46 -16.66 30.52
N TYR A 123 -33.61 -15.40 30.10
CA TYR A 123 -34.68 -14.53 30.56
C TYR A 123 -36.06 -15.18 30.34
N GLN A 124 -36.31 -15.69 29.14
CA GLN A 124 -37.59 -16.33 28.82
C GLN A 124 -37.81 -17.66 29.56
N ALA A 125 -36.77 -18.49 29.69
CA ALA A 125 -36.88 -19.75 30.41
C ALA A 125 -37.31 -19.51 31.86
N PHE A 126 -36.62 -18.62 32.57
CA PHE A 126 -36.96 -18.30 33.96
C PHE A 126 -38.30 -17.54 34.09
N ALA A 127 -38.66 -16.72 33.10
CA ALA A 127 -39.97 -16.07 33.08
C ALA A 127 -41.11 -17.09 33.04
N LYS A 128 -41.02 -18.08 32.14
CA LYS A 128 -42.02 -19.15 32.01
C LYS A 128 -42.07 -20.09 33.20
N LEU A 129 -40.93 -20.45 33.80
CA LEU A 129 -40.90 -21.30 34.99
C LEU A 129 -41.59 -20.63 36.20
N HIS A 130 -41.45 -19.31 36.32
CA HIS A 130 -42.15 -18.56 37.37
C HIS A 130 -43.66 -18.48 37.12
N GLU A 131 -44.06 -18.24 35.87
CA GLU A 131 -45.48 -18.22 35.48
C GLU A 131 -46.15 -19.59 35.73
N ALA A 132 -45.42 -20.69 35.53
CA ALA A 132 -45.85 -22.04 35.84
C ALA A 132 -45.87 -22.37 37.36
N GLY A 133 -45.50 -21.43 38.24
CA GLY A 133 -45.51 -21.61 39.70
C GLY A 133 -44.41 -22.52 40.26
N VAL A 134 -43.42 -22.91 39.44
CA VAL A 134 -42.35 -23.85 39.84
C VAL A 134 -41.33 -23.18 40.78
N ILE A 135 -41.17 -21.85 40.69
CA ILE A 135 -40.19 -21.05 41.46
C ILE A 135 -40.84 -19.81 42.07
N GLY A 136 -40.71 -19.67 43.40
CA GLY A 136 -41.36 -18.62 44.21
C GLY A 136 -40.62 -17.28 44.29
N GLN A 137 -39.34 -17.20 43.90
CA GLN A 137 -38.59 -15.94 43.81
C GLN A 137 -38.10 -15.71 42.38
N SER A 138 -38.57 -14.63 41.74
CA SER A 138 -38.51 -14.44 40.28
C SER A 138 -37.48 -13.44 39.77
N GLN A 139 -36.85 -12.67 40.66
CA GLN A 139 -36.06 -11.49 40.30
C GLN A 139 -34.62 -11.86 39.91
N THR A 140 -33.91 -12.67 40.71
CA THR A 140 -32.46 -12.91 40.53
C THR A 140 -32.09 -13.55 39.18
N PRO A 141 -32.76 -14.61 38.68
CA PRO A 141 -32.38 -15.26 37.42
C PRO A 141 -32.73 -14.43 36.18
N ARG A 142 -33.82 -13.65 36.23
CA ARG A 142 -34.20 -12.75 35.12
C ARG A 142 -33.20 -11.61 34.98
N ASN A 143 -32.77 -11.03 36.11
CA ASN A 143 -31.77 -9.98 36.12
C ASN A 143 -30.46 -10.44 35.50
N PHE A 144 -30.10 -11.72 35.64
CA PHE A 144 -28.94 -12.31 34.97
C PHE A 144 -29.08 -12.35 33.44
N GLY A 145 -30.25 -12.76 32.93
CA GLY A 145 -30.55 -12.73 31.49
C GLY A 145 -30.50 -11.31 30.92
N VAL A 146 -31.10 -10.34 31.62
CA VAL A 146 -31.04 -8.91 31.24
C VAL A 146 -29.60 -8.39 31.27
N ALA A 147 -28.81 -8.74 32.29
CA ALA A 147 -27.41 -8.33 32.39
C ALA A 147 -26.57 -8.84 31.21
N LEU A 148 -26.79 -10.08 30.75
CA LEU A 148 -26.11 -10.63 29.57
C LEU A 148 -26.49 -9.90 28.28
N ILE A 149 -27.76 -9.54 28.12
CA ILE A 149 -28.23 -8.75 26.98
C ILE A 149 -27.57 -7.36 26.98
N VAL A 150 -27.59 -6.68 28.13
CA VAL A 150 -26.95 -5.35 28.29
C VAL A 150 -25.45 -5.45 28.01
N LEU A 151 -24.77 -6.46 28.54
CA LEU A 151 -23.35 -6.69 28.27
C LEU A 151 -23.08 -6.90 26.78
N GLY A 152 -23.88 -7.70 26.09
CA GLY A 152 -23.75 -7.91 24.65
C GLY A 152 -23.96 -6.62 23.85
N ILE A 153 -24.93 -5.79 24.24
CA ILE A 153 -25.15 -4.47 23.63
C ILE A 153 -23.96 -3.54 23.87
N LEU A 154 -23.42 -3.48 25.10
CA LEU A 154 -22.25 -2.67 25.43
C LEU A 154 -21.02 -3.09 24.61
N LEU A 155 -20.78 -4.41 24.45
CA LEU A 155 -19.71 -4.91 23.59
C LEU A 155 -19.90 -4.49 22.13
N LEU A 156 -21.15 -4.51 21.63
CA LEU A 156 -21.47 -4.11 20.27
C LEU A 156 -21.22 -2.61 20.06
N PHE A 157 -21.66 -1.76 21.00
CA PHE A 157 -21.34 -0.33 21.00
C PHE A 157 -19.84 -0.06 21.08
N GLY A 158 -19.12 -0.77 21.94
CA GLY A 158 -17.67 -0.69 22.05
C GLY A 158 -16.96 -1.05 20.74
N GLY A 159 -17.40 -2.13 20.08
CA GLY A 159 -16.88 -2.55 18.77
C GLY A 159 -17.13 -1.52 17.67
N ILE A 160 -18.35 -0.94 17.62
CA ILE A 160 -18.68 0.16 16.70
C ILE A 160 -17.79 1.38 16.96
N ALA A 161 -17.68 1.82 18.22
CA ALA A 161 -16.88 2.99 18.58
C ALA A 161 -15.41 2.81 18.21
N ARG A 162 -14.82 1.66 18.53
CA ARG A 162 -13.45 1.29 18.16
C ARG A 162 -13.26 1.28 16.64
N HIS A 163 -14.21 0.70 15.89
CA HIS A 163 -14.14 0.64 14.43
C HIS A 163 -14.25 2.03 13.79
N VAL A 164 -15.11 2.90 14.32
CA VAL A 164 -15.24 4.29 13.87
C VAL A 164 -13.98 5.10 14.19
N GLN A 165 -13.45 4.99 15.40
CA GLN A 165 -12.17 5.65 15.78
C GLN A 165 -11.04 5.22 14.84
N PHE A 166 -10.89 3.91 14.64
CA PHE A 166 -9.90 3.36 13.71
C PHE A 166 -10.10 3.88 12.28
N ALA A 167 -11.35 3.95 11.79
CA ALA A 167 -11.64 4.47 10.46
C ALA A 167 -11.31 5.97 10.33
N LEU A 168 -11.53 6.76 11.39
CA LEU A 168 -11.19 8.18 11.42
C LEU A 168 -9.68 8.39 11.46
N GLU A 169 -8.96 7.67 12.31
CA GLU A 169 -7.50 7.70 12.39
C GLU A 169 -6.85 7.32 11.06
N LEU A 170 -7.35 6.26 10.42
CA LEU A 170 -6.84 5.80 9.13
C LEU A 170 -7.11 6.83 8.02
N ARG A 171 -8.26 7.52 8.06
CA ARG A 171 -8.57 8.62 7.14
C ARG A 171 -7.62 9.79 7.36
N ALA A 172 -7.42 10.22 8.60
CA ALA A 172 -6.51 11.33 8.93
C ALA A 172 -5.07 11.04 8.48
N SER A 173 -4.56 9.84 8.81
CA SER A 173 -3.22 9.40 8.42
C SER A 173 -3.07 9.30 6.89
N ARG A 174 -4.12 8.88 6.18
CA ARG A 174 -4.11 8.84 4.72
C ARG A 174 -4.13 10.25 4.12
N THR A 175 -4.94 11.16 4.66
CA THR A 175 -5.03 12.54 4.17
C THR A 175 -3.69 13.25 4.31
N SER A 176 -2.97 13.06 5.42
CA SER A 176 -1.62 13.61 5.56
C SER A 176 -0.65 13.01 4.54
N MET A 177 -0.63 11.67 4.39
CA MET A 177 0.25 11.02 3.41
C MET A 177 -0.10 11.35 1.95
N THR A 178 -1.36 11.64 1.64
CA THR A 178 -1.77 12.07 0.30
C THR A 178 -1.35 13.52 0.06
N GLY A 179 -1.46 14.39 1.07
CA GLY A 179 -0.96 15.77 1.02
C GLY A 179 0.55 15.85 0.80
N ASP A 180 1.29 14.91 1.39
CA ASP A 180 2.75 14.78 1.23
C ASP A 180 3.17 14.09 -0.09
N GLY A 181 2.21 13.67 -0.93
CA GLY A 181 2.50 12.97 -2.19
C GLY A 181 3.05 11.56 -2.02
N LEU A 182 2.91 10.94 -0.84
CA LEU A 182 3.45 9.61 -0.52
C LEU A 182 2.57 8.44 -1.01
N ILE A 183 1.32 8.73 -1.39
CA ILE A 183 0.35 7.73 -1.85
C ILE A 183 -0.64 8.32 -2.88
N HIS A 184 -1.16 7.46 -3.75
CA HIS A 184 -2.20 7.84 -4.72
C HIS A 184 -3.56 8.05 -4.03
N GLY A 185 -4.16 9.22 -4.24
CA GLY A 185 -5.43 9.66 -3.64
C GLY A 185 -6.70 9.11 -4.30
N GLU A 186 -6.59 8.25 -5.31
CA GLU A 186 -7.71 7.97 -6.23
C GLU A 186 -8.79 7.01 -5.71
N THR A 187 -8.52 6.23 -4.66
CA THR A 187 -9.53 5.25 -4.20
C THR A 187 -10.48 5.83 -3.15
N VAL A 188 -11.70 6.10 -3.60
CA VAL A 188 -12.86 6.45 -2.76
C VAL A 188 -13.08 5.34 -1.74
N PHE A 189 -13.16 5.68 -0.45
CA PHE A 189 -13.37 4.72 0.64
C PHE A 189 -14.87 4.42 0.83
N PRO A 190 -15.40 3.26 0.39
CA PRO A 190 -16.77 2.89 0.74
C PRO A 190 -16.88 2.56 2.23
N VAL A 191 -18.02 2.90 2.82
CA VAL A 191 -18.44 2.42 4.15
C VAL A 191 -18.48 0.89 4.16
N SER A 192 -17.93 0.26 5.20
CA SER A 192 -17.95 -1.20 5.30
C SER A 192 -19.36 -1.70 5.62
N LEU A 193 -19.83 -2.71 4.89
CA LEU A 193 -21.13 -3.35 5.11
C LEU A 193 -21.24 -3.89 6.55
N THR A 194 -20.13 -4.36 7.11
CA THR A 194 -20.01 -4.83 8.50
C THR A 194 -20.41 -3.76 9.52
N LEU A 195 -20.01 -2.51 9.30
CA LEU A 195 -20.41 -1.39 10.18
C LEU A 195 -21.92 -1.14 10.09
N VAL A 196 -22.50 -1.18 8.89
CA VAL A 196 -23.95 -1.03 8.71
C VAL A 196 -24.71 -2.13 9.46
N VAL A 197 -24.28 -3.38 9.30
CA VAL A 197 -24.86 -4.52 10.02
C VAL A 197 -24.71 -4.36 11.53
N ALA A 198 -23.54 -3.93 12.03
CA ALA A 198 -23.34 -3.68 13.46
C ALA A 198 -24.34 -2.64 13.98
N VAL A 199 -24.51 -1.51 13.29
CA VAL A 199 -25.44 -0.45 13.69
C VAL A 199 -26.89 -0.96 13.71
N LEU A 200 -27.31 -1.70 12.69
CA LEU A 200 -28.66 -2.29 12.67
C LEU A 200 -28.87 -3.26 13.85
N LEU A 201 -27.88 -4.09 14.16
CA LEU A 201 -27.93 -5.00 15.30
C LEU A 201 -27.94 -4.25 16.65
N ALA A 202 -27.22 -3.13 16.76
CA ALA A 202 -27.26 -2.27 17.94
C ALA A 202 -28.68 -1.73 18.18
N ILE A 203 -29.33 -1.23 17.12
CA ILE A 203 -30.70 -0.71 17.17
C ILE A 203 -31.68 -1.82 17.60
N LEU A 204 -31.57 -3.01 17.01
CA LEU A 204 -32.40 -4.15 17.38
C LEU A 204 -32.17 -4.60 18.83
N GLY A 205 -30.92 -4.61 19.31
CA GLY A 205 -30.59 -4.92 20.69
C GLY A 205 -31.22 -3.93 21.68
N ILE A 206 -31.13 -2.63 21.39
CA ILE A 206 -31.78 -1.58 22.19
C ILE A 206 -33.30 -1.78 22.21
N ALA A 207 -33.92 -1.97 21.04
CA ALA A 207 -35.36 -2.17 20.94
C ALA A 207 -35.82 -3.39 21.77
N ALA A 208 -35.05 -4.48 21.76
CA ALA A 208 -35.33 -5.67 22.57
C ALA A 208 -35.30 -5.38 24.07
N VAL A 209 -34.28 -4.66 24.57
CA VAL A 209 -34.19 -4.30 25.99
C VAL A 209 -35.32 -3.35 26.39
N LEU A 210 -35.60 -2.33 25.59
CA LEU A 210 -36.72 -1.43 25.84
C LEU A 210 -38.03 -2.20 25.93
N GLY A 211 -38.28 -3.13 25.01
CA GLY A 211 -39.46 -3.99 25.04
C GLY A 211 -39.57 -4.82 26.34
N ILE A 212 -38.45 -5.40 26.81
CA ILE A 212 -38.42 -6.14 28.08
C ILE A 212 -38.72 -5.22 29.27
N VAL A 213 -38.07 -4.05 29.34
CA VAL A 213 -38.23 -3.10 30.45
C VAL A 213 -39.64 -2.52 30.49
N PHE A 214 -40.21 -2.12 29.35
CA PHE A 214 -41.57 -1.59 29.28
C PHE A 214 -42.62 -2.66 29.61
N ASN A 215 -42.42 -3.91 29.20
CA ASN A 215 -43.33 -5.00 29.54
C ASN A 215 -43.29 -5.31 31.05
N ILE A 216 -42.10 -5.30 31.66
CA ILE A 216 -41.96 -5.41 33.13
C ILE A 216 -42.68 -4.26 33.85
N SER A 217 -42.57 -3.04 33.33
CA SER A 217 -43.19 -1.86 33.95
C SER A 217 -44.73 -1.80 33.77
N GLY A 218 -45.29 -2.46 32.75
CA GLY A 218 -46.73 -2.50 32.51
C GLY A 218 -47.49 -3.55 33.32
N MET A 219 -46.78 -4.41 34.06
CA MET A 219 -47.33 -5.49 34.89
C MET A 219 -47.28 -5.22 36.41
N ASN A 220 -46.84 -4.03 36.82
CA ASN A 220 -46.89 -3.56 38.22
C ASN A 220 -48.08 -2.62 38.44
#